data_AF-A0A957A9C3-F1
#
_entry.id   AF-A0A957A9C3-F1
#
_cell.length_a   1.000
_cell.length_b   1.000
_cell.length_c   1.000
_cell.angle_alpha   90.00
_cell.angle_beta   90.00
_cell.angle_gamma   90.00
#
_symmetry.space_group_name_H-M   'P 1'
#
loop_
_entity.id
_entity.type
_entity.pdbx_description
1 polymer ?
#
loop_
_entity_poly.entity_id
_entity_poly.type
_entity_poly.pdbx_seq_one_letter_code
_entity_poly.pdbx_strand_id
1 'polypeptide(L)'
;PEYDHNFAFQFGMTKPIIAAINGPAAGVGLAIACYADLRFAAEGAKLTTAHGKLGLPAEYGLSWILPRLIGVTRANDLLLSSRVVLAEEAATMGLVNAVVPAEQLWEHTMRYARQLADGVSPASLRETKRQIYADLHGDVGSSVRESERLLDVMMREADYREGVAAFVEKRAPNFMDRAER
;
A
#
# COMPACT_ATOMS: atom_id res chain seq x y z
N PRO A 1 -11.34 11.49 6.20
CA PRO A 1 -10.04 12.18 6.00
C PRO A 1 -10.03 12.88 4.64
N GLU A 2 -9.33 14.01 4.52
CA GLU A 2 -9.13 14.68 3.24
C GLU A 2 -8.00 13.98 2.48
N TYR A 3 -8.33 13.34 1.35
CA TYR A 3 -7.34 12.70 0.48
C TYR A 3 -7.00 13.53 -0.76
N ASP A 4 -7.61 14.70 -0.93
CA ASP A 4 -7.36 15.61 -2.07
C ASP A 4 -6.10 16.46 -1.85
N HIS A 5 -4.97 15.78 -1.60
CA HIS A 5 -3.65 16.38 -1.37
C HIS A 5 -2.58 15.58 -2.12
N ASN A 6 -1.41 16.21 -2.34
CA ASN A 6 -0.29 15.58 -3.04
C ASN A 6 0.03 14.18 -2.49
N PHE A 7 -0.02 13.18 -3.37
CA PHE A 7 0.14 11.74 -3.11
C PHE A 7 -0.89 11.09 -2.18
N ALA A 8 -1.44 11.81 -1.21
CA ALA A 8 -2.50 11.34 -0.32
C ALA A 8 -3.74 10.84 -1.09
N PHE A 9 -3.98 11.33 -2.31
CA PHE A 9 -5.06 10.84 -3.17
C PHE A 9 -5.02 9.33 -3.40
N GLN A 10 -3.83 8.71 -3.34
CA GLN A 10 -3.67 7.25 -3.46
C GLN A 10 -4.47 6.49 -2.39
N PHE A 11 -4.61 7.05 -1.19
CA PHE A 11 -5.41 6.47 -0.10
C PHE A 11 -6.91 6.52 -0.38
N GLY A 12 -7.36 7.52 -1.14
CA GLY A 12 -8.75 7.67 -1.57
C GLY A 12 -9.13 6.85 -2.81
N MET A 13 -8.15 6.25 -3.51
CA MET A 13 -8.43 5.44 -4.70
C MET A 13 -9.11 4.12 -4.32
N THR A 14 -10.10 3.71 -5.11
CA THR A 14 -10.86 2.46 -4.90
C THR A 14 -10.09 1.19 -5.32
N LYS A 15 -8.92 1.35 -5.92
CA LYS A 15 -8.05 0.26 -6.36
C LYS A 15 -6.75 0.23 -5.53
N PRO A 16 -6.18 -0.95 -5.28
CA PRO A 16 -4.84 -1.05 -4.73
C PRO A 16 -3.81 -0.38 -5.64
N ILE A 17 -2.83 0.30 -5.03
CA ILE A 17 -1.71 0.97 -5.66
C ILE A 17 -0.44 0.26 -5.23
N ILE A 18 0.33 -0.20 -6.21
CA ILE A 18 1.57 -0.95 -5.98
C ILE A 18 2.71 -0.18 -6.64
N ALA A 19 3.73 0.17 -5.86
CA ALA A 19 4.95 0.78 -6.36
C ALA A 19 5.98 -0.31 -6.71
N ALA A 20 6.40 -0.35 -7.97
CA ALA A 20 7.55 -1.12 -8.44
C ALA A 20 8.77 -0.19 -8.56
N ILE A 21 9.66 -0.22 -7.58
CA ILE A 21 10.82 0.67 -7.47
C ILE A 21 12.00 0.04 -8.20
N ASN A 22 12.18 0.39 -9.48
CA ASN A 22 13.17 -0.21 -10.38
C ASN A 22 14.56 0.44 -10.34
N GLY A 23 14.80 1.38 -9.43
CA GLY A 23 16.04 2.13 -9.37
C GLY A 23 16.02 3.22 -8.29
N PRO A 24 16.87 4.25 -8.39
CA PRO A 24 16.93 5.30 -7.38
C PRO A 24 15.59 6.01 -7.16
N ALA A 25 15.12 6.05 -5.92
CA ALA A 25 13.95 6.79 -5.47
C ALA A 25 14.37 7.84 -4.44
N ALA A 26 14.44 9.11 -4.86
CA ALA A 26 14.93 10.21 -4.06
C ALA A 26 13.88 11.32 -3.89
N GLY A 27 13.74 11.86 -2.67
CA GLY A 27 12.83 12.96 -2.37
C GLY A 27 11.39 12.63 -2.76
N VAL A 28 10.84 13.39 -3.71
CA VAL A 28 9.50 13.18 -4.29
C VAL A 28 9.28 11.75 -4.79
N GLY A 29 10.31 11.13 -5.39
CA GLY A 29 10.23 9.75 -5.89
C GLY A 29 10.08 8.72 -4.76
N LEU A 30 10.66 8.98 -3.58
CA LEU A 30 10.41 8.15 -2.41
C LEU A 30 9.05 8.49 -1.77
N ALA A 31 8.68 9.77 -1.73
CA ALA A 31 7.41 10.21 -1.17
C ALA A 31 6.23 9.53 -1.89
N ILE A 32 6.16 9.58 -3.22
CA ILE A 32 5.07 8.94 -3.98
C ILE A 32 4.99 7.42 -3.73
N ALA A 33 6.12 6.74 -3.55
CA ALA A 33 6.16 5.31 -3.24
C ALA A 33 5.66 5.00 -1.81
N CYS A 34 5.92 5.88 -0.84
CA CYS A 34 5.43 5.72 0.54
C CYS A 34 3.90 5.79 0.64
N TYR A 35 3.24 6.48 -0.30
CA TYR A 35 1.77 6.54 -0.36
C TYR A 35 1.12 5.36 -1.09
N ALA A 36 1.89 4.49 -1.74
CA ALA A 36 1.36 3.24 -2.30
C ALA A 36 0.89 2.29 -1.18
N ASP A 37 -0.02 1.37 -1.48
CA ASP A 37 -0.44 0.35 -0.51
C ASP A 37 0.69 -0.68 -0.31
N LEU A 38 1.37 -1.02 -1.40
CA LEU A 38 2.42 -2.03 -1.46
C LEU A 38 3.62 -1.50 -2.25
N ARG A 39 4.81 -1.96 -1.89
CA ARG A 39 6.08 -1.56 -2.50
C ARG A 39 6.95 -2.79 -2.75
N PHE A 40 7.39 -2.98 -3.99
CA PHE A 40 8.43 -3.95 -4.35
C PHE A 40 9.60 -3.18 -4.93
N ALA A 41 10.82 -3.63 -4.68
CA ALA A 41 12.03 -2.94 -5.15
C ALA A 41 12.98 -3.89 -5.89
N ALA A 42 13.71 -3.33 -6.86
CA ALA A 42 14.84 -4.01 -7.47
C ALA A 42 16.02 -4.08 -6.49
N GLU A 43 16.77 -5.18 -6.54
CA GLU A 43 18.05 -5.33 -5.84
C GLU A 43 18.97 -4.12 -6.10
N GLY A 44 19.60 -3.61 -5.05
CA GLY A 44 20.49 -2.46 -5.10
C GLY A 44 19.82 -1.11 -5.40
N ALA A 45 18.50 -1.03 -5.49
CA ALA A 45 17.81 0.26 -5.64
C ALA A 45 18.14 1.18 -4.45
N LYS A 46 18.43 2.45 -4.73
CA LYS A 46 18.85 3.45 -3.74
C LYS A 46 17.65 4.30 -3.32
N LEU A 47 17.32 4.34 -2.04
CA LEU A 47 16.22 5.12 -1.50
C LEU A 47 16.75 6.21 -0.57
N THR A 48 16.23 7.43 -0.69
CA THR A 48 16.59 8.53 0.20
C THR A 48 15.51 9.59 0.26
N THR A 49 15.35 10.21 1.43
CA THR A 49 14.44 11.36 1.58
C THR A 49 15.00 12.63 0.93
N ALA A 50 16.31 12.69 0.65
CA ALA A 50 17.08 13.75 -0.05
C ALA A 50 17.02 15.19 0.52
N HIS A 51 15.89 15.60 1.10
CA HIS A 51 15.56 16.98 1.47
C HIS A 51 16.58 17.63 2.41
N GLY A 52 17.14 16.89 3.37
CA GLY A 52 18.02 17.44 4.40
C GLY A 52 19.33 17.94 3.81
N LYS A 53 19.84 17.27 2.76
CA LYS A 53 21.03 17.70 2.02
C LYS A 53 20.81 18.96 1.19
N LEU A 54 19.54 19.31 0.93
CA LEU A 54 19.12 20.52 0.23
C LEU A 54 18.70 21.63 1.20
N GLY A 55 18.80 21.42 2.52
CA GLY A 55 18.33 22.38 3.52
C GLY A 55 16.80 22.48 3.60
N LEU A 56 16.08 21.45 3.14
CA LEU A 56 14.61 21.40 3.11
C LEU A 56 14.04 20.54 4.25
N PRO A 57 12.84 20.87 4.76
CA PRO A 57 12.14 20.03 5.71
C PRO A 57 11.68 18.72 5.07
N ALA A 58 11.18 17.78 5.88
CA ALA A 58 10.54 16.57 5.36
C ALA A 58 9.42 16.92 4.38
N GLU A 59 9.59 16.52 3.12
CA GLU A 59 8.72 16.93 2.03
C GLU A 59 7.48 16.03 1.91
N TYR A 60 6.41 16.55 1.32
CA TYR A 60 5.22 15.80 0.89
C TYR A 60 4.66 14.82 1.93
N GLY A 61 4.65 15.20 3.21
CA GLY A 61 4.08 14.38 4.28
C GLY A 61 4.95 13.20 4.72
N LEU A 62 6.21 13.12 4.31
CA LEU A 62 7.14 12.05 4.74
C LEU A 62 7.27 11.95 6.27
N SER A 63 7.20 13.07 7.00
CA SER A 63 7.18 13.08 8.47
C SER A 63 5.92 12.47 9.08
N TRP A 64 4.83 12.35 8.31
CA TRP A 64 3.59 11.70 8.74
C TRP A 64 3.57 10.22 8.36
N ILE A 65 3.89 9.89 7.11
CA ILE A 65 3.76 8.51 6.60
C ILE A 65 4.94 7.60 7.00
N LEU A 66 6.18 8.08 6.93
CA LEU A 66 7.34 7.21 7.12
C LEU A 66 7.38 6.59 8.54
N PRO A 67 7.13 7.33 9.63
CA PRO A 67 7.05 6.72 10.97
C PRO A 67 5.94 5.67 11.12
N ARG A 68 4.86 5.76 10.34
CA ARG A 68 3.77 4.77 10.34
C ARG A 68 4.14 3.51 9.56
N LEU A 69 5.03 3.61 8.56
CA LEU A 69 5.52 2.47 7.78
C LEU A 69 6.62 1.70 8.50
N ILE A 70 7.61 2.40 9.06
CA ILE A 70 8.86 1.79 9.56
C ILE A 70 9.14 2.06 11.04
N GLY A 71 8.21 2.68 11.76
CA GLY A 71 8.40 3.10 13.15
C GLY A 71 9.24 4.39 13.27
N VAL A 72 9.05 5.08 14.40
CA VAL A 72 9.64 6.41 14.62
C VAL A 72 11.16 6.40 14.56
N THR A 73 11.82 5.40 15.16
CA THR A 73 13.29 5.36 15.22
C THR A 73 13.94 5.26 13.85
N ARG A 74 13.45 4.37 12.97
CA ARG A 74 13.97 4.20 11.61
C ARG A 74 13.60 5.40 10.73
N ALA A 75 12.40 5.94 10.90
CA ALA A 75 12.01 7.17 10.19
C ALA A 75 12.89 8.36 10.58
N ASN A 76 13.24 8.53 11.85
CA ASN A 76 14.14 9.60 12.29
C ASN A 76 15.55 9.45 11.69
N ASP A 77 16.09 8.24 11.63
CA ASP A 77 17.36 7.99 10.95
C ASP A 77 17.32 8.51 9.50
N LEU A 78 16.30 8.15 8.72
CA LEU A 78 16.20 8.57 7.32
C LEU A 78 15.87 10.05 7.14
N LEU A 79 14.90 10.58 7.90
CA LEU A 79 14.45 11.97 7.79
C LEU A 79 15.52 12.96 8.27
N LEU A 80 16.22 12.66 9.38
CA LEU A 80 17.21 13.58 9.92
C LEU A 80 18.55 13.52 9.17
N SER A 81 18.96 12.33 8.72
CA SER A 81 20.25 12.19 8.01
C SER A 81 20.15 12.41 6.51
N SER A 82 18.98 12.20 5.91
CA SER A 82 18.80 12.06 4.46
C SER A 82 19.85 11.11 3.84
N ARG A 83 20.28 10.08 4.59
CA ARG A 83 21.21 9.08 4.08
C ARG A 83 20.53 8.26 2.97
N VAL A 84 21.35 7.58 2.20
CA VAL A 84 20.88 6.61 1.21
C VAL A 84 20.81 5.26 1.89
N VAL A 85 19.69 4.56 1.73
CA VAL A 85 19.55 3.13 2.03
C VAL A 85 19.44 2.35 0.74
N LEU A 86 19.87 1.09 0.77
CA LEU A 86 19.60 0.15 -0.31
C LEU A 86 18.27 -0.57 -0.09
N ALA A 87 17.71 -1.13 -1.16
CA ALA A 87 16.44 -1.84 -1.14
C ALA A 87 16.37 -2.95 -0.08
N GLU A 88 17.47 -3.66 0.13
CA GLU A 88 17.60 -4.77 1.08
C GLU A 88 17.48 -4.29 2.53
N GLU A 89 18.12 -3.15 2.83
CA GLU A 89 17.96 -2.49 4.12
C GLU A 89 16.53 -1.96 4.28
N ALA A 90 15.97 -1.34 3.24
CA ALA A 90 14.59 -0.87 3.24
C ALA A 90 13.59 -2.01 3.49
N ALA A 91 13.86 -3.23 3.01
CA ALA A 91 13.04 -4.40 3.29
C ALA A 91 13.12 -4.81 4.76
N THR A 92 14.32 -4.84 5.33
CA THR A 92 14.54 -5.10 6.76
C THR A 92 13.85 -4.05 7.65
N MET A 93 13.76 -2.82 7.16
CA MET A 93 13.02 -1.74 7.83
C MET A 93 11.50 -1.90 7.78
N GLY A 94 10.97 -2.72 6.87
CA GLY A 94 9.54 -2.81 6.56
C GLY A 94 9.04 -1.73 5.58
N LEU A 95 9.96 -0.99 4.93
CA LEU A 95 9.60 0.05 3.96
C LEU A 95 9.12 -0.57 2.64
N VAL A 96 9.72 -1.67 2.21
CA VAL A 96 9.30 -2.43 1.01
C VAL A 96 8.89 -3.85 1.39
N ASN A 97 7.89 -4.39 0.70
CA ASN A 97 7.35 -5.73 0.93
C ASN A 97 8.32 -6.83 0.50
N ALA A 98 9.03 -6.63 -0.62
CA ALA A 98 10.05 -7.55 -1.10
C ALA A 98 11.07 -6.83 -1.99
N VAL A 99 12.25 -7.44 -2.09
CA VAL A 99 13.32 -7.07 -3.01
C VAL A 99 13.54 -8.26 -3.94
N VAL A 100 13.66 -7.98 -5.23
CA VAL A 100 13.84 -9.01 -6.27
C VAL A 100 14.86 -8.54 -7.30
N PRO A 101 15.47 -9.45 -8.08
CA PRO A 101 16.34 -9.07 -9.19
C PRO A 101 15.64 -8.07 -10.11
N ALA A 102 16.39 -7.08 -10.61
CA ALA A 102 15.84 -5.93 -11.33
C ALA A 102 15.00 -6.35 -12.55
N GLU A 103 15.45 -7.38 -13.27
CA GLU A 103 14.78 -7.96 -14.43
C GLU A 103 13.47 -8.70 -14.08
N GLN A 104 13.30 -9.11 -12.83
CA GLN A 104 12.11 -9.82 -12.36
C GLN A 104 11.08 -8.89 -11.69
N LEU A 105 11.44 -7.64 -11.39
CA LEU A 105 10.60 -6.72 -10.62
C LEU A 105 9.20 -6.54 -11.23
N TRP A 106 9.14 -6.31 -12.54
CA TRP A 106 7.87 -6.10 -13.22
C TRP A 106 6.99 -7.36 -13.19
N GLU A 107 7.56 -8.51 -13.51
CA GLU A 107 6.85 -9.79 -13.49
C GLU A 107 6.33 -10.11 -12.08
N HIS A 108 7.19 -9.96 -11.06
CA HIS A 108 6.83 -10.16 -9.66
C HIS A 108 5.66 -9.26 -9.25
N THR A 109 5.77 -7.97 -9.55
CA THR A 109 4.74 -6.97 -9.21
C THR A 109 3.41 -7.32 -9.89
N MET A 110 3.43 -7.61 -11.18
CA MET A 110 2.23 -7.93 -11.95
C MET A 110 1.60 -9.25 -11.54
N ARG A 111 2.41 -10.25 -11.16
CA ARG A 111 1.92 -11.51 -10.60
C ARG A 111 1.15 -11.27 -9.31
N TYR A 112 1.69 -10.44 -8.40
CA TYR A 112 1.01 -10.07 -7.16
C TYR A 112 -0.29 -9.29 -7.45
N ALA A 113 -0.24 -8.32 -8.37
CA ALA A 113 -1.42 -7.54 -8.77
C ALA A 113 -2.53 -8.44 -9.34
N ARG A 114 -2.19 -9.42 -10.17
CA ARG A 114 -3.14 -10.41 -10.70
C ARG A 114 -3.70 -11.31 -9.61
N GLN A 115 -2.88 -11.76 -8.68
CA GLN A 115 -3.36 -12.53 -7.53
C GLN A 115 -4.44 -11.77 -6.75
N LEU A 116 -4.26 -10.47 -6.50
CA LEU A 116 -5.30 -9.65 -5.89
C LEU A 116 -6.54 -9.53 -6.79
N ALA A 117 -6.34 -9.21 -8.07
CA ALA A 117 -7.42 -8.95 -9.01
C ALA A 117 -8.31 -10.18 -9.30
N ASP A 118 -7.71 -11.37 -9.31
CA ASP A 118 -8.38 -12.62 -9.66
C ASP A 118 -8.85 -13.38 -8.40
N GLY A 119 -8.18 -13.19 -7.25
CA GLY A 119 -8.42 -13.96 -6.03
C GLY A 119 -9.21 -13.24 -4.94
N VAL A 120 -9.36 -11.91 -5.01
CA VAL A 120 -10.00 -11.12 -3.95
C VAL A 120 -11.18 -10.33 -4.50
N SER A 121 -12.29 -10.33 -3.76
CA SER A 121 -13.48 -9.53 -4.10
C SER A 121 -13.09 -8.05 -4.31
N PRO A 122 -13.55 -7.41 -5.40
CA PRO A 122 -13.35 -5.99 -5.64
C PRO A 122 -13.96 -5.12 -4.53
N ALA A 123 -15.14 -5.50 -4.04
CA ALA A 123 -15.78 -4.81 -2.93
C ALA A 123 -14.94 -4.94 -1.66
N SER A 124 -14.40 -6.13 -1.38
CA SER A 124 -13.50 -6.36 -0.26
C SER A 124 -12.22 -5.53 -0.37
N LEU A 125 -11.53 -5.53 -1.53
CA LEU A 125 -10.32 -4.73 -1.72
C LEU A 125 -10.58 -3.24 -1.47
N ARG A 126 -11.68 -2.70 -2.01
CA ARG A 126 -12.05 -1.30 -1.86
C ARG A 126 -12.35 -0.95 -0.40
N GLU A 127 -13.23 -1.72 0.26
CA GLU A 127 -13.63 -1.41 1.64
C GLU A 127 -12.49 -1.64 2.62
N THR A 128 -11.71 -2.72 2.48
CA THR A 128 -10.53 -2.96 3.33
C THR A 128 -9.51 -1.83 3.19
N LYS A 129 -9.23 -1.37 1.96
CA LYS A 129 -8.35 -0.22 1.75
C LYS A 129 -8.90 1.05 2.40
N ARG A 130 -10.20 1.33 2.23
CA ARG A 130 -10.87 2.47 2.86
C ARG A 130 -10.75 2.41 4.39
N GLN A 131 -10.99 1.25 4.99
CA GLN A 131 -10.88 1.02 6.44
C GLN A 131 -9.46 1.30 6.92
N ILE A 132 -8.43 0.71 6.29
CA ILE A 132 -7.03 0.91 6.65
C ILE A 132 -6.71 2.41 6.78
N TYR A 133 -7.02 3.21 5.77
CA TYR A 133 -6.64 4.63 5.78
C TYR A 133 -7.57 5.52 6.61
N ALA A 134 -8.86 5.17 6.72
CA ALA A 134 -9.77 5.87 7.62
C ALA A 134 -9.36 5.67 9.08
N ASP A 135 -9.01 4.44 9.45
CA ASP A 135 -8.72 4.04 10.83
C ASP A 135 -7.39 4.62 11.35
N LEU A 136 -6.46 5.00 10.46
CA LEU A 136 -5.27 5.78 10.82
C LEU A 136 -5.59 7.14 11.47
N HIS A 137 -6.84 7.60 11.39
CA HIS A 137 -7.31 8.89 11.91
C HIS A 137 -8.38 8.73 13.01
N GLY A 138 -8.77 7.49 13.33
CA GLY A 138 -9.84 7.18 14.26
C GLY A 138 -9.35 6.56 15.57
N ASP A 139 -10.29 6.14 16.39
CA ASP A 139 -10.06 5.35 17.60
C ASP A 139 -10.47 3.89 17.37
N VAL A 140 -9.99 2.99 18.24
CA VAL A 140 -10.28 1.56 18.15
C VAL A 140 -11.78 1.26 18.20
N GLY A 141 -12.56 2.01 18.98
CA GLY A 141 -14.00 1.79 19.12
C GLY A 141 -14.78 2.18 17.87
N SER A 142 -14.41 3.29 17.20
CA SER A 142 -15.02 3.67 15.92
C SER A 142 -14.67 2.69 14.79
N SER A 143 -13.41 2.23 14.73
CA SER A 143 -12.96 1.22 13.75
C SER A 143 -13.76 -0.08 13.88
N VAL A 144 -13.91 -0.62 15.11
CA VAL A 144 -14.66 -1.87 15.34
C VAL A 144 -16.13 -1.73 14.95
N ARG A 145 -16.81 -0.66 15.38
CA ARG A 145 -18.23 -0.45 15.06
C ARG A 145 -18.49 -0.33 13.55
N GLU A 146 -17.63 0.39 12.83
CA GLU A 146 -17.76 0.51 11.37
C GLU A 146 -17.47 -0.83 10.68
N SER A 147 -16.50 -1.60 11.17
CA SER A 147 -16.21 -2.94 10.67
C SER A 147 -17.42 -3.89 10.82
N GLU A 148 -18.06 -3.93 11.98
CA GLU A 148 -19.25 -4.76 12.23
C GLU A 148 -20.41 -4.36 11.31
N ARG A 149 -20.66 -3.05 11.16
CA ARG A 149 -21.67 -2.53 10.24
C ARG A 149 -21.38 -2.91 8.79
N LEU A 150 -20.12 -2.85 8.36
CA LEU A 150 -19.71 -3.24 7.01
C LEU A 150 -19.88 -4.74 6.77
N LEU A 151 -19.59 -5.59 7.76
CA LEU A 151 -19.83 -7.04 7.66
C LEU A 151 -21.32 -7.34 7.40
N ASP A 152 -22.23 -6.74 8.18
CA ASP A 152 -23.68 -6.93 8.02
C ASP A 152 -24.18 -6.55 6.61
N VAL A 153 -23.59 -5.51 6.01
CA VAL A 153 -23.90 -5.07 4.65
C VAL A 153 -23.30 -6.06 3.64
N MET A 154 -21.99 -6.31 3.71
CA MET A 154 -21.27 -7.08 2.69
C MET A 154 -21.67 -8.56 2.64
N MET A 155 -22.12 -9.15 3.76
CA MET A 155 -22.66 -10.52 3.78
C MET A 155 -23.93 -10.70 2.94
N ARG A 156 -24.61 -9.60 2.56
CA ARG A 156 -25.81 -9.63 1.72
C ARG A 156 -25.51 -9.48 0.23
N GLU A 157 -24.27 -9.15 -0.12
CA GLU A 157 -23.84 -8.85 -1.48
C GLU A 157 -23.50 -10.11 -2.31
N ALA A 158 -23.45 -9.93 -3.63
CA ALA A 158 -23.14 -11.01 -4.57
C ALA A 158 -21.75 -11.62 -4.34
N ASP A 159 -20.74 -10.78 -4.06
CA ASP A 159 -19.36 -11.22 -3.83
C ASP A 159 -19.25 -12.18 -2.65
N TYR A 160 -20.02 -11.95 -1.56
CA TYR A 160 -20.00 -12.86 -0.42
C TYR A 160 -20.59 -14.23 -0.77
N ARG A 161 -21.73 -14.25 -1.48
CA ARG A 161 -22.35 -15.51 -1.94
C ARG A 161 -21.41 -16.30 -2.83
N GLU A 162 -20.74 -15.64 -3.78
CA GLU A 162 -19.76 -16.27 -4.65
C GLU A 162 -18.52 -16.76 -3.88
N GLY A 163 -17.99 -15.95 -2.98
CA GLY A 163 -16.84 -16.34 -2.16
C GLY A 163 -17.12 -17.60 -1.32
N VAL A 164 -18.31 -17.69 -0.73
CA VAL A 164 -18.77 -18.88 0.00
C VAL A 164 -18.90 -20.08 -0.94
N ALA A 165 -19.55 -19.93 -2.10
CA ALA A 165 -19.72 -21.01 -3.06
C ALA A 165 -18.37 -21.55 -3.56
N ALA A 166 -17.47 -20.66 -4.00
CA ALA A 166 -16.15 -21.03 -4.49
C ALA A 166 -15.30 -21.76 -3.43
N PHE A 167 -15.37 -21.31 -2.17
CA PHE A 167 -14.68 -21.96 -1.06
C PHE A 167 -15.21 -23.38 -0.79
N VAL A 168 -16.53 -23.56 -0.74
CA VAL A 168 -17.17 -24.87 -0.54
C VAL A 168 -16.86 -25.83 -1.68
N GLU A 169 -16.91 -25.33 -2.92
CA GLU A 169 -16.67 -26.09 -4.14
C GLU A 169 -15.17 -26.31 -4.45
N LYS A 170 -14.26 -25.71 -3.67
CA LYS A 170 -12.80 -25.75 -3.85
C LYS A 170 -12.35 -25.31 -5.25
N ARG A 171 -12.99 -24.27 -5.79
CA ARG A 171 -12.64 -23.64 -7.06
C ARG A 171 -12.20 -22.20 -6.86
N ALA A 172 -11.60 -21.60 -7.89
CA ALA A 172 -11.33 -20.17 -7.89
C ALA A 172 -12.66 -19.39 -7.88
N PRO A 173 -12.76 -18.28 -7.11
CA PRO A 173 -13.92 -17.42 -7.13
C PRO A 173 -14.01 -16.64 -8.45
N ASN A 174 -15.23 -16.33 -8.86
CA ASN A 174 -15.55 -15.47 -9.98
C ASN A 174 -16.43 -14.31 -9.48
N PHE A 175 -15.80 -13.25 -8.94
CA PHE A 175 -16.47 -12.07 -8.37
C PHE A 175 -17.13 -11.14 -9.43
N MET A 176 -17.67 -11.74 -10.50
CA MET A 176 -18.28 -11.15 -11.69
C MET A 176 -17.39 -10.23 -12.54
N ASP A 177 -17.73 -10.26 -13.84
CA ASP A 177 -16.86 -10.05 -14.99
C ASP A 177 -16.42 -8.59 -15.23
N ARG A 178 -15.29 -8.42 -15.91
CA ARG A 178 -14.53 -7.17 -16.12
C ARG A 178 -15.27 -6.10 -16.97
N ALA A 179 -16.52 -6.35 -17.35
CA ALA A 179 -17.27 -5.60 -18.36
C ALA A 179 -18.23 -4.51 -17.80
N GLU A 180 -18.55 -4.52 -16.50
CA GLU A 180 -19.44 -3.51 -15.87
C GLU A 180 -18.70 -2.59 -14.88
N ARG A 181 -17.43 -2.26 -15.16
CA ARG A 181 -16.62 -1.34 -14.33
C ARG A 181 -16.18 -0.09 -15.07
#